data_AF-A0A853AMG8-F1
#
_entry.id   AF-A0A853AMG8-F1
#
_cell.length_a   1.000
_cell.length_b   1.000
_cell.length_c   1.000
_cell.angle_alpha   90.00
_cell.angle_beta   90.00
_cell.angle_gamma   90.00
#
_symmetry.space_group_name_H-M   'P 1'
#
loop_
_entity.id
_entity.type
_entity.pdbx_description
1 polymer ?
#
loop_
_entity_poly.entity_id
_entity_poly.type
_entity_poly.pdbx_seq_one_letter_code
_entity_poly.pdbx_strand_id
1 'polypeptide(L)'
;MKSLSRALVTVCAGGALLAAAGCGGSAGQTPDPELKGQGLAQLDPCGILTEDELGAFGLEGPGSPEKGISSEPGCYYNGERTAVIVYKNQEKTVEAYGQQDNWAKFDELTVDGRAAASAIDKSATQARICSTLFNAGGGSIIVDVSESRDQGLDECAESQKIAEAIAPRMPR
;
A
#
# COMPACT_ATOMS: atom_id res chain seq x y z
N MET A 1 -56.04 -18.61 -38.48
CA MET A 1 -55.01 -19.64 -38.79
C MET A 1 -54.76 -20.44 -37.52
N LYS A 2 -54.82 -21.77 -37.65
CA LYS A 2 -54.69 -22.79 -36.59
C LYS A 2 -53.24 -22.95 -36.12
N SER A 3 -53.10 -23.64 -34.98
CA SER A 3 -51.94 -24.42 -34.48
C SER A 3 -51.17 -23.73 -33.34
N LEU A 4 -51.42 -24.07 -32.06
CA LEU A 4 -51.00 -25.26 -31.27
C LEU A 4 -49.55 -25.18 -30.75
N SER A 5 -49.47 -24.98 -29.42
CA SER A 5 -48.72 -25.76 -28.42
C SER A 5 -47.25 -26.13 -28.66
N ARG A 6 -46.39 -25.85 -27.66
CA ARG A 6 -45.80 -26.88 -26.77
C ARG A 6 -44.91 -26.26 -25.68
N ALA A 7 -45.25 -26.57 -24.44
CA ALA A 7 -44.38 -26.43 -23.28
C ALA A 7 -43.29 -27.52 -23.30
N LEU A 8 -42.10 -27.21 -22.76
CA LEU A 8 -41.15 -28.20 -22.26
C LEU A 8 -40.68 -27.74 -20.88
N VAL A 9 -41.21 -28.43 -19.87
CA VAL A 9 -40.71 -28.49 -18.50
C VAL A 9 -39.58 -29.53 -18.51
N THR A 10 -38.42 -29.18 -17.98
CA THR A 10 -37.34 -30.14 -17.73
C THR A 10 -37.07 -30.18 -16.23
N VAL A 11 -37.58 -31.22 -15.58
CA VAL A 11 -37.25 -31.67 -14.23
C VAL A 11 -36.54 -33.02 -14.38
N CYS A 12 -35.42 -33.21 -13.68
CA CYS A 12 -34.87 -34.46 -13.09
C CYS A 12 -33.41 -34.16 -12.66
N ALA A 13 -33.03 -34.08 -11.38
CA ALA A 13 -33.02 -35.07 -10.30
C ALA A 13 -31.90 -36.12 -10.41
N GLY A 14 -30.99 -36.15 -9.41
CA GLY A 14 -30.35 -37.38 -8.92
C GLY A 14 -28.81 -37.43 -8.86
N GLY A 15 -28.27 -37.82 -7.69
CA GLY A 15 -26.91 -38.39 -7.50
C GLY A 15 -26.06 -37.67 -6.45
N ALA A 16 -26.26 -37.89 -5.14
CA ALA A 16 -25.65 -38.94 -4.31
C ALA A 16 -24.12 -38.82 -4.07
N LEU A 17 -23.79 -38.36 -2.85
CA LEU A 17 -22.68 -38.68 -1.94
C LEU A 17 -21.45 -39.43 -2.49
N LEU A 18 -20.29 -38.79 -2.38
CA LEU A 18 -19.00 -39.46 -2.14
C LEU A 18 -18.26 -38.73 -1.02
N ALA A 19 -18.12 -39.42 0.12
CA ALA A 19 -17.12 -39.10 1.14
C ALA A 19 -15.77 -39.68 0.68
N ALA A 20 -14.73 -38.86 0.69
CA ALA A 20 -13.35 -39.33 0.65
C ALA A 20 -12.59 -38.60 1.77
N ALA A 21 -12.23 -39.37 2.81
CA ALA A 21 -11.18 -39.01 3.74
C ALA A 21 -9.84 -39.10 3.00
N GLY A 22 -9.01 -38.06 3.10
CA GLY A 22 -7.67 -38.02 2.53
C GLY A 22 -6.90 -36.83 3.08
N CYS A 23 -5.92 -37.13 3.93
CA CYS A 23 -5.01 -36.22 4.58
C CYS A 23 -4.04 -35.59 3.56
N GLY A 24 -3.75 -34.30 3.66
CA GLY A 24 -2.73 -33.66 2.80
C GLY A 24 -2.75 -32.15 2.95
N GLY A 25 -1.84 -31.63 3.76
CA GLY A 25 -1.70 -30.20 4.01
C GLY A 25 -1.54 -29.38 2.74
N SER A 26 -2.21 -28.25 2.73
CA SER A 26 -1.72 -27.01 2.14
C SER A 26 -2.39 -25.92 2.93
N ALA A 27 -1.59 -25.25 3.76
CA ALA A 27 -2.00 -24.06 4.46
C ALA A 27 -2.48 -23.07 3.40
N GLY A 28 -3.81 -22.98 3.24
CA GLY A 28 -4.42 -21.81 2.65
C GLY A 28 -4.07 -20.67 3.59
N GLN A 29 -3.08 -19.88 3.21
CA GLN A 29 -2.73 -18.64 3.88
C GLN A 29 -3.93 -17.71 3.66
N THR A 30 -4.88 -17.78 4.60
CA THR A 30 -5.89 -16.75 4.78
C THR A 30 -5.15 -15.42 4.83
N PRO A 31 -5.53 -14.41 4.02
CA PRO A 31 -5.00 -13.06 4.19
C PRO A 31 -5.23 -12.67 5.65
N ASP A 32 -4.16 -12.32 6.34
CA ASP A 32 -4.17 -12.03 7.77
C ASP A 32 -5.29 -11.01 8.09
N PRO A 33 -6.34 -11.39 8.84
CA PRO A 33 -7.50 -10.53 9.01
C PRO A 33 -7.31 -9.61 10.21
N GLU A 34 -6.26 -8.79 10.28
CA GLU A 34 -6.06 -7.95 11.48
C GLU A 34 -5.34 -6.61 11.25
N LEU A 35 -5.83 -5.82 10.29
CA LEU A 35 -5.65 -4.34 10.30
C LEU A 35 -6.98 -3.59 10.23
N LYS A 36 -8.08 -4.24 10.62
CA LYS A 36 -9.40 -3.60 10.70
C LYS A 36 -9.69 -3.20 12.14
N GLY A 37 -9.39 -1.95 12.49
CA GLY A 37 -9.96 -1.29 13.67
C GLY A 37 -8.98 -0.75 14.72
N GLN A 38 -7.66 -0.84 14.52
CA GLN A 38 -6.66 -0.40 15.51
C GLN A 38 -5.88 0.88 15.12
N GLY A 39 -6.28 1.54 14.02
CA GLY A 39 -5.59 2.71 13.49
C GLY A 39 -4.13 2.42 13.11
N LEU A 40 -3.34 3.47 12.91
CA LEU A 40 -1.90 3.34 12.61
C LEU A 40 -1.02 3.00 13.83
N ALA A 41 -1.58 3.02 15.04
CA ALA A 41 -0.81 2.84 16.29
C ALA A 41 -0.04 1.51 16.33
N GLN A 42 -0.69 0.41 15.94
CA GLN A 42 -0.12 -0.94 16.03
C GLN A 42 0.63 -1.38 14.76
N LEU A 43 0.56 -0.59 13.68
CA LEU A 43 1.25 -0.90 12.43
C LEU A 43 2.77 -0.77 12.61
N ASP A 44 3.52 -1.83 12.36
CA ASP A 44 4.99 -1.75 12.28
C ASP A 44 5.41 -1.24 10.89
N PRO A 45 6.06 -0.06 10.77
CA PRO A 45 6.52 0.45 9.49
C PRO A 45 7.45 -0.52 8.73
N CYS A 46 8.29 -1.29 9.44
CA CYS A 46 9.23 -2.20 8.79
C CYS A 46 8.59 -3.50 8.28
N GLY A 47 7.44 -3.87 8.86
CA GLY A 47 6.61 -4.97 8.38
C GLY A 47 5.63 -4.57 7.28
N ILE A 48 5.67 -3.31 6.82
CA ILE A 48 4.83 -2.88 5.70
C ILE A 48 5.30 -3.61 4.45
N LEU A 49 6.45 -3.35 3.85
CA LEU A 49 6.80 -4.02 2.61
C LEU A 49 7.09 -5.52 2.80
N THR A 50 6.44 -6.36 1.98
CA THR A 50 6.70 -7.81 1.91
C THR A 50 8.00 -8.08 1.16
N GLU A 51 8.60 -9.27 1.34
CA GLU A 51 9.83 -9.65 0.63
C GLU A 51 9.68 -9.60 -0.89
N ASP A 52 8.53 -10.04 -1.41
CA ASP A 52 8.21 -9.99 -2.85
C ASP A 52 8.11 -8.54 -3.35
N GLU A 53 7.47 -7.65 -2.58
CA GLU A 53 7.39 -6.21 -2.92
C GLU A 53 8.78 -5.56 -2.87
N LEU A 54 9.60 -5.88 -1.87
CA LEU A 54 10.99 -5.39 -1.79
C LEU A 54 11.78 -5.79 -3.04
N GLY A 55 11.71 -7.07 -3.44
CA GLY A 55 12.34 -7.55 -4.67
C GLY A 55 11.80 -6.86 -5.93
N ALA A 56 10.48 -6.67 -6.03
CA ALA A 56 9.84 -6.00 -7.16
C ALA A 56 10.24 -4.53 -7.30
N PHE A 57 10.52 -3.85 -6.18
CA PHE A 57 10.96 -2.45 -6.14
C PHE A 57 12.49 -2.30 -6.15
N GLY A 58 13.25 -3.39 -6.20
CA GLY A 58 14.73 -3.35 -6.18
C GLY A 58 15.30 -2.90 -4.83
N LEU A 59 14.56 -3.17 -3.75
CA LEU A 59 14.94 -2.86 -2.37
C LEU A 59 15.47 -4.10 -1.66
N GLU A 60 16.41 -3.85 -0.76
CA GLU A 60 17.03 -4.84 0.10
C GLU A 60 16.21 -4.98 1.41
N GLY A 61 16.06 -6.22 1.86
CA GLY A 61 15.42 -6.55 3.13
C GLY A 61 16.36 -7.27 4.09
N PRO A 62 16.05 -7.25 5.41
CA PRO A 62 14.99 -6.48 6.04
C PRO A 62 15.33 -4.98 6.13
N GLY A 63 14.31 -4.13 6.19
CA GLY A 63 14.49 -2.70 6.44
C GLY A 63 14.97 -2.41 7.87
N SER A 64 15.45 -1.18 8.08
CA SER A 64 15.93 -0.71 9.39
C SER A 64 15.02 0.40 9.95
N PRO A 65 14.72 0.41 11.27
CA PRO A 65 13.90 1.47 11.86
C PRO A 65 14.48 2.86 11.65
N GLU A 66 13.65 3.80 11.19
CA GLU A 66 13.95 5.23 11.09
C GLU A 66 13.20 5.98 12.20
N LYS A 67 13.93 6.83 12.94
CA LYS A 67 13.44 7.52 14.15
C LYS A 67 13.84 8.99 14.21
N GLY A 68 14.34 9.55 13.12
CA GLY A 68 14.75 10.95 13.02
C GLY A 68 13.62 11.94 13.29
N ILE A 69 12.37 11.53 13.08
CA ILE A 69 11.17 12.31 13.37
C ILE A 69 10.32 11.55 14.40
N SER A 70 10.18 12.10 15.60
CA SER A 70 9.51 11.40 16.70
C SER A 70 8.02 11.15 16.47
N SER A 71 7.34 12.06 15.76
CA SER A 71 5.91 11.93 15.38
C SER A 71 5.69 10.99 14.19
N GLU A 72 6.76 10.65 13.48
CA GLU A 72 6.77 9.87 12.25
C GLU A 72 7.80 8.74 12.36
N PRO A 73 7.54 7.71 13.19
CA PRO A 73 8.37 6.51 13.13
C PRO A 73 8.25 5.87 11.75
N GLY A 74 9.37 5.43 11.20
CA GLY A 74 9.42 4.86 9.86
C GLY A 74 10.33 3.65 9.74
N CYS A 75 10.45 3.17 8.50
CA CYS A 75 11.41 2.15 8.12
C CYS A 75 12.16 2.57 6.86
N TYR A 76 13.49 2.53 6.94
CA TYR A 76 14.38 2.75 5.83
C TYR A 76 14.67 1.43 5.11
N TYR A 77 14.58 1.48 3.78
CA TYR A 77 14.95 0.40 2.88
C TYR A 77 15.99 0.93 1.90
N ASN A 78 17.08 0.20 1.76
CA ASN A 78 18.13 0.52 0.80
C ASN A 78 17.85 -0.18 -0.52
N GLY A 79 18.22 0.43 -1.64
CA GLY A 79 18.22 -0.19 -2.96
C GLY A 79 19.46 0.25 -3.74
N GLU A 80 19.75 -0.44 -4.85
CA GLU A 80 20.92 -0.10 -5.68
C GLU A 80 20.78 1.31 -6.29
N ARG A 81 19.56 1.64 -6.72
CA ARG A 81 19.25 2.88 -7.46
C ARG A 81 18.40 3.85 -6.66
N THR A 82 17.81 3.41 -5.56
CA THR A 82 16.85 4.19 -4.78
C THR A 82 17.06 3.94 -3.30
N ALA A 83 16.63 4.89 -2.47
CA ALA A 83 16.36 4.63 -1.06
C ALA A 83 14.91 4.99 -0.77
N VAL A 84 14.28 4.22 0.10
CA VAL A 84 12.86 4.39 0.44
C VAL A 84 12.72 4.49 1.94
N ILE A 85 11.92 5.45 2.40
CA ILE A 85 11.49 5.49 3.79
C ILE A 85 9.97 5.48 3.82
N VAL A 86 9.41 4.52 4.56
CA VAL A 86 7.97 4.47 4.82
C VAL A 86 7.74 4.93 6.25
N TYR A 87 7.09 6.07 6.41
CA TYR A 87 6.67 6.60 7.71
C TYR A 87 5.19 6.35 7.95
N LYS A 88 4.82 6.32 9.23
CA LYS A 88 3.43 6.50 9.67
C LYS A 88 3.32 7.76 10.52
N ASN A 89 2.29 8.56 10.30
CA ASN A 89 1.90 9.65 11.19
C ASN A 89 0.48 9.37 11.69
N GLN A 90 0.29 9.36 13.02
CA GLN A 90 -1.02 9.05 13.63
C GLN A 90 -1.89 10.30 13.83
N GLU A 91 -1.31 11.49 13.72
CA GLU A 91 -1.93 12.76 14.12
C GLU A 91 -2.29 13.63 12.91
N LYS A 92 -1.55 13.49 11.81
CA LYS A 92 -1.73 14.30 10.60
C LYS A 92 -2.35 13.47 9.48
N THR A 93 -3.35 14.07 8.84
CA THR A 93 -3.91 13.61 7.56
C THR A 93 -3.20 14.31 6.40
N VAL A 94 -3.42 13.84 5.17
CA VAL A 94 -2.95 14.50 3.94
C VAL A 94 -3.40 15.96 3.88
N GLU A 95 -4.64 16.26 4.26
CA GLU A 95 -5.15 17.64 4.32
C GLU A 95 -4.31 18.51 5.28
N ALA A 96 -3.99 17.99 6.46
CA ALA A 96 -3.16 18.69 7.44
C ALA A 96 -1.72 18.92 6.93
N TYR A 97 -1.19 18.02 6.10
CA TYR A 97 0.08 18.25 5.41
C TYR A 97 -0.04 19.33 4.33
N GLY A 98 -1.12 19.33 3.54
CA GLY A 98 -1.32 20.30 2.47
C GLY A 98 -1.44 21.76 2.95
N GLN A 99 -1.75 21.98 4.23
CA GLN A 99 -1.78 23.32 4.84
C GLN A 99 -0.40 23.86 5.23
N GLN A 100 0.67 23.06 5.12
CA GLN A 100 2.02 23.47 5.47
C GLN A 100 2.65 24.33 4.36
N ASP A 101 3.51 25.27 4.74
CA ASP A 101 4.15 26.22 3.83
C ASP A 101 5.55 25.78 3.36
N ASN A 102 5.99 24.58 3.74
CA ASN A 102 7.30 24.01 3.41
C ASN A 102 7.35 23.28 2.07
N TRP A 103 6.22 23.12 1.37
CA TRP A 103 6.18 22.42 0.09
C TRP A 103 6.68 23.28 -1.07
N ALA A 104 7.58 22.75 -1.87
CA ALA A 104 7.86 23.26 -3.21
C ALA A 104 6.76 22.81 -4.19
N LYS A 105 6.21 21.62 -3.94
CA LYS A 105 5.11 21.02 -4.70
C LYS A 105 4.24 20.18 -3.77
N PHE A 106 2.93 20.27 -3.93
CA PHE A 106 1.95 19.43 -3.25
C PHE A 106 0.74 19.23 -4.17
N ASP A 107 0.74 18.12 -4.91
CA ASP A 107 -0.31 17.77 -5.86
C ASP A 107 -1.24 16.76 -5.23
N GLU A 108 -2.49 17.14 -5.00
CA GLU A 108 -3.52 16.23 -4.50
C GLU A 108 -3.83 15.12 -5.53
N LEU A 109 -3.97 13.90 -5.04
CA LEU A 109 -4.31 12.71 -5.82
C LEU A 109 -5.13 11.72 -4.98
N THR A 110 -5.37 10.52 -5.51
CA THR A 110 -6.06 9.46 -4.79
C THR A 110 -5.27 8.15 -4.90
N VAL A 111 -5.09 7.46 -3.78
CA VAL A 111 -4.51 6.11 -3.72
C VAL A 111 -5.54 5.19 -3.08
N ASP A 112 -5.95 4.12 -3.76
CA ASP A 112 -6.94 3.15 -3.22
C ASP A 112 -8.22 3.84 -2.67
N GLY A 113 -8.70 4.87 -3.38
CA GLY A 113 -9.88 5.66 -3.00
C GLY A 113 -9.69 6.56 -1.77
N ARG A 114 -8.47 6.73 -1.27
CA ARG A 114 -8.12 7.58 -0.12
C ARG A 114 -7.57 8.91 -0.59
N ALA A 115 -7.82 9.96 0.18
CA ALA A 115 -7.12 11.23 -0.01
C ALA A 115 -5.61 10.99 0.07
N ALA A 116 -4.89 11.51 -0.91
CA ALA A 116 -3.47 11.33 -1.09
C ALA A 116 -2.84 12.57 -1.74
N ALA A 117 -1.51 12.65 -1.73
CA ALA A 117 -0.79 13.71 -2.41
C ALA A 117 0.61 13.23 -2.83
N SER A 118 1.11 13.76 -3.94
CA SER A 118 2.52 13.72 -4.30
C SER A 118 3.15 15.05 -3.93
N ALA A 119 4.23 15.04 -3.16
CA ALA A 119 4.80 16.22 -2.56
C ALA A 119 6.33 16.26 -2.67
N ILE A 120 6.87 17.48 -2.77
CA ILE A 120 8.31 17.76 -2.72
C ILE A 120 8.51 18.88 -1.71
N ASP A 121 9.28 18.60 -0.64
CA ASP A 121 9.68 19.62 0.34
C ASP A 121 10.68 20.60 -0.28
N LYS A 122 10.60 21.88 0.10
CA LYS A 122 11.52 22.93 -0.37
C LYS A 122 12.99 22.62 -0.12
N SER A 123 13.31 21.92 0.96
CA SER A 123 14.67 21.48 1.28
C SER A 123 15.13 20.27 0.45
N ALA A 124 14.20 19.54 -0.15
CA ALA A 124 14.45 18.26 -0.80
C ALA A 124 14.57 18.35 -2.33
N THR A 125 14.34 19.52 -2.93
CA THR A 125 14.38 19.71 -4.39
C THR A 125 15.74 19.35 -5.01
N GLN A 126 16.84 19.62 -4.30
CA GLN A 126 18.20 19.28 -4.75
C GLN A 126 18.57 17.83 -4.42
N ALA A 127 17.97 17.29 -3.35
CA ALA A 127 18.21 15.93 -2.89
C ALA A 127 17.42 14.88 -3.68
N ARG A 128 16.62 15.30 -4.67
CA ARG A 128 15.86 14.41 -5.54
C ARG A 128 14.98 13.45 -4.72
N ILE A 129 14.26 14.02 -3.75
CA ILE A 129 13.32 13.26 -2.91
C ILE A 129 11.91 13.68 -3.28
N CYS A 130 11.04 12.69 -3.45
CA CYS A 130 9.61 12.92 -3.58
C CYS A 130 8.85 12.00 -2.64
N SER A 131 7.78 12.54 -2.08
CA SER A 131 6.92 11.85 -1.13
C SER A 131 5.58 11.56 -1.77
N THR A 132 5.03 10.37 -1.54
CA THR A 132 3.60 10.11 -1.69
C THR A 132 2.97 9.88 -0.33
N LEU A 133 1.96 10.69 0.00
CA LEU A 133 1.20 10.60 1.24
C LEU A 133 -0.18 10.04 0.95
N PHE A 134 -0.74 9.21 1.83
CA PHE A 134 -2.15 8.82 1.76
C PHE A 134 -2.76 8.58 3.14
N ASN A 135 -4.05 8.87 3.28
CA ASN A 135 -4.77 8.69 4.55
C ASN A 135 -4.98 7.22 4.90
N ALA A 136 -4.67 6.86 6.14
CA ALA A 136 -4.91 5.52 6.67
C ALA A 136 -5.16 5.56 8.19
N GLY A 137 -6.16 4.82 8.67
CA GLY A 137 -6.35 4.56 10.10
C GLY A 137 -6.40 5.80 11.00
N GLY A 138 -6.99 6.90 10.52
CA GLY A 138 -7.09 8.18 11.23
C GLY A 138 -5.88 9.11 11.10
N GLY A 139 -4.81 8.69 10.42
CA GLY A 139 -3.63 9.51 10.12
C GLY A 139 -3.19 9.34 8.66
N SER A 140 -1.88 9.25 8.43
CA SER A 140 -1.31 9.08 7.09
C SER A 140 -0.11 8.13 7.04
N ILE A 141 0.06 7.45 5.92
CA ILE A 141 1.32 6.84 5.50
C ILE A 141 2.04 7.82 4.58
N ILE A 142 3.36 7.90 4.69
CA ILE A 142 4.24 8.73 3.87
C ILE A 142 5.29 7.81 3.28
N VAL A 143 5.43 7.83 1.97
CA VAL A 143 6.43 7.06 1.23
C VAL A 143 7.39 8.05 0.60
N ASP A 144 8.57 8.17 1.19
CA ASP A 144 9.66 8.96 0.62
C ASP A 144 10.50 8.07 -0.28
N VAL A 145 10.74 8.53 -1.50
CA VAL A 145 11.70 7.91 -2.42
C VAL A 145 12.76 8.94 -2.77
N SER A 146 14.01 8.54 -2.67
CA SER A 146 15.15 9.30 -3.15
C SER A 146 15.94 8.49 -4.17
N GLU A 147 16.52 9.20 -5.15
CA GLU A 147 17.40 8.57 -6.11
C GLU A 147 18.83 8.42 -5.56
N SER A 148 19.35 7.20 -5.65
CA SER A 148 20.76 6.91 -5.40
C SER A 148 21.55 7.10 -6.70
N ARG A 149 22.43 8.11 -6.72
CA ARG A 149 23.32 8.46 -7.84
C ARG A 149 22.53 8.89 -9.08
N ASP A 150 22.30 10.19 -9.25
CA ASP A 150 21.69 10.90 -10.41
C ASP A 150 21.62 10.06 -11.70
N GLN A 151 20.56 9.27 -11.82
CA GLN A 151 20.35 8.21 -12.80
C GLN A 151 19.04 8.43 -13.59
N GLY A 152 18.35 9.55 -13.35
CA GLY A 152 17.13 9.96 -14.03
C GLY A 152 15.87 9.22 -13.58
N LEU A 153 15.82 8.75 -12.34
CA LEU A 153 14.60 8.23 -11.71
C LEU A 153 13.52 9.31 -11.63
N ASP A 154 12.26 8.90 -11.81
CA ASP A 154 11.10 9.72 -11.43
C ASP A 154 10.68 9.32 -10.02
N GLU A 155 11.19 10.06 -9.03
CA GLU A 155 11.03 9.71 -7.61
C GLU A 155 9.57 9.84 -7.17
N CYS A 156 8.81 10.74 -7.79
CA CYS A 156 7.39 10.89 -7.53
C CYS A 156 6.59 9.70 -8.07
N ALA A 157 6.88 9.26 -9.30
CA ALA A 157 6.24 8.08 -9.86
C ALA A 157 6.57 6.80 -9.06
N GLU A 158 7.81 6.64 -8.62
CA GLU A 158 8.20 5.49 -7.79
C GLU A 158 7.55 5.51 -6.40
N SER A 159 7.52 6.67 -5.73
CA SER A 159 6.85 6.77 -4.43
C SER A 159 5.36 6.44 -4.52
N GLN A 160 4.71 6.85 -5.62
CA GLN A 160 3.30 6.55 -5.86
C GLN A 160 3.07 5.05 -6.09
N LYS A 161 3.90 4.38 -6.90
CA LYS A 161 3.78 2.92 -7.13
C LYS A 161 3.87 2.13 -5.82
N ILE A 162 4.81 2.50 -4.95
CA ILE A 162 4.98 1.87 -3.65
C ILE A 162 3.76 2.14 -2.75
N ALA A 163 3.26 3.38 -2.71
CA ALA A 163 2.05 3.72 -1.97
C ALA A 163 0.82 2.92 -2.45
N GLU A 164 0.64 2.75 -3.75
CA GLU A 164 -0.44 1.97 -4.36
C GLU A 164 -0.37 0.47 -4.01
N ALA A 165 0.83 -0.09 -3.88
CA ALA A 165 1.00 -1.47 -3.43
C ALA A 165 0.63 -1.66 -1.94
N ILE A 166 0.98 -0.67 -1.11
CA ILE A 166 0.77 -0.73 0.35
C ILE A 166 -0.68 -0.43 0.73
N ALA A 167 -1.32 0.56 0.10
CA ALA A 167 -2.60 1.11 0.56
C ALA A 167 -3.76 0.11 0.75
N PRO A 168 -3.94 -0.93 -0.11
CA PRO A 168 -5.05 -1.88 0.01
C PRO A 168 -5.12 -2.63 1.35
N ARG A 169 -3.96 -2.80 2.01
CA ARG A 169 -3.84 -3.51 3.30
C ARG A 169 -3.73 -2.59 4.50
N MET A 170 -3.72 -1.27 4.29
CA MET A 170 -3.69 -0.30 5.39
C MET A 170 -5.07 -0.15 6.04
N PRO A 171 -5.13 0.19 7.35
CA PRO A 171 -6.38 0.50 8.02
C PRO A 171 -7.16 1.60 7.29
N ARG A 172 -8.48 1.47 7.23
CA ARG A 172 -9.37 2.50 6.70
C ARG A 172 -9.56 3.61 7.73
#